data_AF-A0A9X3MSV6-F1
#
_entry.id   AF-A0A9X3MSV6-F1
#
_cell.length_a   1.000
_cell.length_b   1.000
_cell.length_c   1.000
_cell.angle_alpha   90.00
_cell.angle_beta   90.00
_cell.angle_gamma   90.00
#
_symmetry.space_group_name_H-M   'P 1'
#
loop_
_entity.id
_entity.type
_entity.pdbx_description
1 polymer ?
#
loop_
_entity_poly.entity_id
_entity_poly.type
_entity_poly.pdbx_seq_one_letter_code
_entity_poly.pdbx_strand_id
1 'polypeptide(L)'
;MHTGTITKGLKPSWEPLVNLVGRDVVPCFMWMFALKLDDGAEVHAYKSIATRQYIHLAVDGRAFAVGAGTERYEEVSARQALEQAFNGWEDAVPRPRNAEAVRALLERHRSAASETA
;
A
#
# COMPACT_ATOMS: atom_id res chain seq x y z
N MET A 1 13.64 5.47 9.48
CA MET A 1 13.69 4.01 9.30
C MET A 1 13.29 3.37 10.61
N HIS A 2 12.37 2.41 10.56
CA HIS A 2 11.80 1.72 11.71
C HIS A 2 12.01 0.21 11.61
N THR A 3 12.11 -0.48 12.73
CA THR A 3 12.04 -1.95 12.78
C THR A 3 10.61 -2.38 13.01
N GLY A 4 10.18 -3.44 12.30
CA GLY A 4 8.80 -3.93 12.38
C GLY A 4 8.72 -5.37 12.88
N THR A 5 7.82 -5.65 13.82
CA THR A 5 7.53 -7.00 14.31
C THR A 5 6.10 -7.42 13.97
N ILE A 6 5.93 -8.56 13.32
CA ILE A 6 4.60 -9.09 12.95
C ILE A 6 3.80 -9.39 14.21
N THR A 7 2.57 -8.86 14.26
CA THR A 7 1.64 -9.08 15.36
C THR A 7 0.63 -10.16 14.97
N LYS A 8 0.46 -11.18 15.83
CA LYS A 8 -0.51 -12.26 15.62
C LYS A 8 -1.89 -11.89 16.17
N GLY A 9 -2.95 -12.35 15.52
CA GLY A 9 -4.33 -12.26 16.03
C GLY A 9 -5.04 -10.93 15.78
N LEU A 10 -4.42 -10.00 15.05
CA LEU A 10 -5.08 -8.76 14.64
C LEU A 10 -6.09 -9.00 13.51
N LYS A 11 -7.20 -8.26 13.57
CA LYS A 11 -8.17 -8.18 12.48
C LYS A 11 -7.67 -7.21 11.41
N PRO A 12 -8.01 -7.43 10.14
CA PRO A 12 -7.70 -6.46 9.09
C PRO A 12 -8.41 -5.14 9.37
N SER A 13 -7.65 -4.06 9.52
CA SER A 13 -8.20 -2.72 9.30
C SER A 13 -8.20 -2.48 7.79
N TRP A 14 -9.28 -1.96 7.23
CA TRP A 14 -9.35 -1.62 5.79
C TRP A 14 -9.46 -0.11 5.56
N GLU A 15 -9.81 0.64 6.60
CA GLU A 15 -9.98 2.10 6.55
C GLU A 15 -8.76 2.85 5.99
N PRO A 16 -7.50 2.59 6.43
CA PRO A 16 -6.35 3.30 5.87
C PRO A 16 -6.14 2.98 4.38
N LEU A 17 -6.44 1.74 3.95
CA LEU A 17 -6.38 1.41 2.52
C LEU A 17 -7.50 2.12 1.75
N VAL A 18 -8.73 2.14 2.25
CA VAL A 18 -9.87 2.85 1.63
C VAL A 18 -9.54 4.33 1.46
N ASN A 19 -8.94 4.96 2.48
CA ASN A 19 -8.55 6.37 2.42
C ASN A 19 -7.48 6.64 1.37
N LEU A 20 -6.52 5.70 1.19
CA LEU A 20 -5.47 5.84 0.19
C LEU A 20 -5.98 5.60 -1.23
N VAL A 21 -6.66 4.47 -1.48
CA VAL A 21 -6.93 3.98 -2.84
C VAL A 21 -8.37 4.16 -3.31
N GLY A 22 -9.30 4.45 -2.39
CA GLY A 22 -10.73 4.49 -2.65
C GLY A 22 -11.40 3.10 -2.66
N ARG A 23 -12.72 3.09 -2.47
CA ARG A 23 -13.51 1.85 -2.29
C ARG A 23 -13.48 0.93 -3.51
N ASP A 24 -13.38 1.49 -4.72
CA ASP A 24 -13.37 0.72 -5.98
C ASP A 24 -12.07 -0.05 -6.21
N VAL A 25 -10.97 0.40 -5.59
CA VAL A 25 -9.64 -0.21 -5.76
C VAL A 25 -9.31 -1.18 -4.62
N VAL A 26 -9.91 -1.02 -3.43
CA VAL A 26 -9.74 -1.96 -2.29
C VAL A 26 -9.92 -3.43 -2.66
N PRO A 27 -10.91 -3.84 -3.50
CA PRO A 27 -11.06 -5.23 -3.92
C PRO A 27 -9.89 -5.82 -4.73
N CYS A 28 -8.95 -4.99 -5.19
CA CYS A 28 -7.72 -5.40 -5.85
C CYS A 28 -6.63 -5.85 -4.87
N PHE A 29 -6.85 -5.68 -3.56
CA PHE A 29 -5.92 -6.02 -2.50
C PHE A 29 -6.42 -7.17 -1.64
N MET A 30 -5.46 -7.83 -0.99
CA MET A 30 -5.68 -8.82 0.05
C MET A 30 -4.87 -8.40 1.28
N TRP A 31 -5.50 -8.41 2.45
CA TRP A 31 -4.79 -8.19 3.71
C TRP A 31 -3.97 -9.43 4.05
N MET A 32 -2.72 -9.23 4.50
CA MET A 32 -1.79 -10.33 4.79
C MET A 32 -1.50 -10.46 6.28
N PHE A 33 -1.09 -9.37 6.92
CA PHE A 33 -0.76 -9.32 8.33
C PHE A 33 -0.72 -7.87 8.81
N ALA A 34 -0.55 -7.71 10.12
CA ALA A 34 -0.23 -6.44 10.73
C ALA A 34 1.09 -6.58 11.51
N LEU A 35 1.77 -5.46 11.71
CA LEU A 35 3.03 -5.36 12.43
C LEU A 35 3.03 -4.11 13.28
N LYS A 36 3.88 -4.12 14.30
CA LYS A 36 4.14 -2.96 15.15
C LYS A 36 5.54 -2.45 14.88
N LEU A 37 5.65 -1.16 14.61
CA LEU A 37 6.92 -0.46 14.48
C LEU A 37 7.48 -0.06 15.86
N ASP A 38 8.78 0.23 15.94
CA ASP A 38 9.45 0.67 17.17
C ASP A 38 8.91 2.00 17.73
N ASP A 39 8.35 2.87 16.87
CA ASP A 39 7.67 4.10 17.26
C ASP A 39 6.25 3.85 17.83
N GLY A 40 5.83 2.58 17.86
CA GLY A 40 4.53 2.15 18.36
C GLY A 40 3.44 2.11 17.30
N ALA A 41 3.70 2.52 16.05
CA ALA A 41 2.70 2.52 14.99
C ALA A 41 2.27 1.09 14.62
N GLU A 42 0.95 0.88 14.53
CA GLU A 42 0.38 -0.34 13.95
C GLU A 42 0.26 -0.17 12.44
N VAL A 43 0.91 -1.07 11.70
CA VAL A 43 1.00 -1.04 10.25
C VAL A 43 0.37 -2.31 9.68
N HIS A 44 -0.52 -2.15 8.70
CA HIS A 44 -1.17 -3.24 7.99
C HIS A 44 -0.52 -3.45 6.62
N ALA A 45 -0.24 -4.71 6.28
CA ALA A 45 0.31 -5.11 5.01
C ALA A 45 -0.80 -5.57 4.06
N TYR A 46 -1.00 -4.84 2.96
CA TYR A 46 -1.95 -5.16 1.90
C TYR A 46 -1.19 -5.57 0.64
N LYS A 47 -1.49 -6.75 0.14
CA LYS A 47 -0.88 -7.29 -1.08
C LYS A 47 -1.80 -7.06 -2.26
N SER A 48 -1.30 -6.41 -3.30
CA SER A 48 -1.98 -6.35 -4.60
C SER A 48 -2.14 -7.77 -5.15
N ILE A 49 -3.37 -8.13 -5.53
CA ILE A 49 -3.68 -9.46 -6.03
C ILE A 49 -2.99 -9.71 -7.38
N ALA A 50 -2.94 -8.69 -8.23
CA ALA A 50 -2.40 -8.77 -9.60
C ALA A 50 -0.86 -8.75 -9.63
N THR A 51 -0.23 -7.78 -8.97
CA THR A 51 1.23 -7.57 -9.02
C THR A 51 1.99 -8.30 -7.92
N ARG A 52 1.28 -8.82 -6.91
CA ARG A 52 1.84 -9.43 -5.69
C ARG A 52 2.70 -8.49 -4.83
N GLN A 53 2.78 -7.21 -5.19
CA GLN A 53 3.50 -6.19 -4.43
C GLN A 53 2.68 -5.75 -3.21
N TYR A 54 3.36 -5.12 -2.24
CA TYR A 54 2.77 -4.74 -0.96
C TYR A 54 2.65 -3.23 -0.81
N ILE A 55 1.60 -2.82 -0.11
CA ILE A 55 1.46 -1.53 0.54
C ILE A 55 1.46 -1.79 2.05
N HIS A 56 2.32 -1.09 2.79
CA HIS A 56 2.28 -1.08 4.25
C HIS A 56 1.75 0.27 4.71
N LEU A 57 0.61 0.27 5.42
CA LEU A 57 0.00 1.51 5.91
C LEU A 57 -0.22 1.47 7.41
N ALA A 58 0.22 2.52 8.08
CA ALA A 58 -0.20 2.78 9.43
C ALA A 58 -1.66 3.27 9.48
N VAL A 59 -2.30 3.07 10.63
CA VAL A 59 -3.66 3.57 10.90
C VAL A 59 -3.78 5.09 10.79
N ASP A 60 -2.68 5.82 10.96
CA ASP A 60 -2.58 7.28 10.82
C ASP A 60 -2.41 7.76 9.37
N GLY A 61 -2.35 6.83 8.41
CA GLY A 61 -2.22 7.12 6.98
C GLY A 61 -0.78 7.19 6.46
N ARG A 62 0.24 7.05 7.30
CA ARG A 62 1.63 6.94 6.84
C ARG A 62 1.84 5.65 6.05
N ALA A 63 2.59 5.73 4.95
CA ALA A 63 2.92 4.60 4.09
C ALA A 63 4.38 4.21 4.26
N PHE A 64 4.68 2.91 4.17
CA PHE A 64 6.02 2.39 4.36
C PHE A 64 6.43 1.43 3.24
N ALA A 65 7.67 1.55 2.80
CA ALA A 65 8.35 0.58 1.97
C ALA A 65 9.27 -0.30 2.83
N VAL A 66 9.44 -1.56 2.44
CA VAL A 66 10.37 -2.49 3.07
C VAL A 66 11.41 -2.93 2.07
N GLY A 67 12.69 -2.83 2.44
CA GLY A 67 13.78 -3.34 1.63
C GLY A 67 13.77 -4.86 1.57
N ALA A 68 14.09 -5.44 0.41
CA ALA A 68 14.11 -6.89 0.23
C ALA A 68 15.00 -7.58 1.29
N GLY A 69 14.43 -8.54 2.02
CA GLY A 69 15.16 -9.30 3.05
C GLY A 69 15.47 -8.53 4.33
N THR A 70 14.86 -7.37 4.55
CA THR A 70 15.04 -6.57 5.78
C THR A 70 13.75 -6.50 6.59
N GLU A 71 13.88 -6.28 7.89
CA GLU A 71 12.78 -5.91 8.79
C GLU A 71 12.69 -4.39 8.98
N ARG A 72 13.26 -3.63 8.03
CA ARG A 72 13.38 -2.18 8.08
C ARG A 72 12.34 -1.52 7.18
N TYR A 73 11.51 -0.70 7.81
CA TYR A 73 10.46 0.08 7.19
C TYR A 73 10.91 1.52 7.04
N GLU A 74 10.85 2.01 5.81
CA GLU A 74 11.11 3.41 5.48
C GLU A 74 9.79 4.07 5.13
N GLU A 75 9.52 5.22 5.76
CA GLU A 75 8.35 6.00 5.40
C GLU A 75 8.51 6.52 3.96
N VAL A 76 7.48 6.32 3.15
CA VAL A 76 7.44 6.75 1.77
C VAL A 76 6.18 7.56 1.52
N SER A 77 6.20 8.38 0.48
CA SER A 77 4.97 9.06 0.07
C SER A 77 3.88 8.06 -0.35
N ALA A 78 2.62 8.44 -0.15
CA ALA A 78 1.46 7.72 -0.67
C ALA A 78 1.61 7.37 -2.17
N ARG A 79 2.15 8.32 -2.94
CA ARG A 79 2.44 8.13 -4.37
C ARG A 79 3.44 7.00 -4.60
N GLN A 80 4.59 7.03 -3.93
CA GLN A 80 5.60 5.99 -4.10
C GLN A 80 5.08 4.61 -3.70
N ALA A 81 4.29 4.53 -2.63
CA ALA A 81 3.65 3.27 -2.24
C ALA A 81 2.71 2.73 -3.33
N LEU A 82 1.92 3.59 -3.97
CA LEU A 82 1.04 3.24 -5.09
C LEU A 82 1.81 2.81 -6.34
N GLU A 83 2.84 3.57 -6.72
CA GLU A 83 3.70 3.27 -7.87
C GLU A 83 4.39 1.91 -7.69
N GLN A 84 4.89 1.61 -6.49
CA GLN A 84 5.46 0.30 -6.17
C GLN A 84 4.41 -0.81 -6.20
N ALA A 85 3.25 -0.60 -5.58
CA ALA A 85 2.20 -1.62 -5.47
C ALA A 85 1.59 -1.99 -6.82
N PHE A 86 1.50 -1.04 -7.74
CA PHE A 86 0.97 -1.27 -9.08
C PHE A 86 2.07 -1.32 -10.15
N ASN A 87 3.35 -1.44 -9.78
CA ASN A 87 4.39 -1.55 -10.80
C ASN A 87 4.14 -2.75 -11.73
N GLY A 88 4.13 -2.50 -13.05
CA GLY A 88 3.85 -3.53 -14.07
C GLY A 88 2.41 -4.06 -14.10
N TRP A 89 1.43 -3.35 -13.52
CA TRP A 89 0.05 -3.83 -13.44
C TRP A 89 -0.65 -4.01 -14.79
N GLU A 90 -0.22 -3.29 -15.84
CA GLU A 90 -0.83 -3.34 -17.17
C GLU A 90 -0.57 -4.68 -17.88
N ASP A 91 0.59 -5.28 -17.60
CA ASP A 91 1.04 -6.58 -18.12
C ASP A 91 0.73 -7.74 -17.16
N ALA A 92 0.18 -7.45 -15.97
CA ALA A 92 -0.09 -8.46 -14.96
C ALA A 92 -1.22 -9.42 -15.38
N VAL A 93 -1.00 -10.73 -15.13
CA VAL A 93 -2.00 -11.79 -15.35
C VAL A 93 -2.22 -12.56 -14.05
N PRO A 94 -3.44 -12.54 -13.47
CA PRO A 94 -4.62 -11.81 -13.92
C PRO A 94 -4.48 -10.29 -13.72
N ARG A 95 -5.21 -9.52 -14.53
CA ARG A 95 -5.31 -8.06 -14.35
C ARG A 95 -5.98 -7.69 -13.02
N PRO A 96 -5.76 -6.46 -12.50
CA PRO A 96 -6.52 -5.96 -11.36
C PRO A 96 -8.02 -6.03 -11.64
N ARG A 97 -8.81 -6.34 -10.59
CA ARG A 97 -10.27 -6.49 -10.72
C ARG A 97 -10.95 -5.24 -11.27
N ASN A 98 -10.41 -4.06 -10.99
CA ASN A 98 -10.89 -2.79 -11.52
C ASN A 98 -9.73 -1.99 -12.13
N ALA A 99 -9.33 -2.37 -13.35
CA ALA A 99 -8.22 -1.76 -14.07
C ALA A 99 -8.40 -0.25 -14.32
N GLU A 100 -9.63 0.19 -14.61
CA GLU A 100 -9.93 1.61 -14.86
C GLU A 100 -9.78 2.45 -13.59
N ALA A 101 -10.27 1.96 -12.45
CA ALA A 101 -10.10 2.64 -11.17
C ALA A 101 -8.62 2.70 -10.74
N VAL A 102 -7.84 1.64 -11.00
CA VAL A 102 -6.39 1.64 -10.76
C VAL A 102 -5.70 2.70 -11.62
N ARG A 103 -6.04 2.78 -12.91
CA ARG A 103 -5.48 3.80 -13.81
C ARG A 103 -5.81 5.22 -13.35
N ALA A 104 -7.09 5.50 -13.08
CA ALA A 104 -7.54 6.81 -12.61
C ALA A 104 -6.88 7.21 -11.27
N LEU A 105 -6.69 6.26 -10.35
CA LEU A 105 -5.97 6.48 -9.10
C LEU A 105 -4.53 6.93 -9.35
N LEU A 106 -3.79 6.19 -10.19
CA LEU A 106 -2.39 6.51 -10.48
C LEU A 106 -2.25 7.85 -11.21
N GLU A 107 -3.16 8.17 -12.13
CA GLU A 107 -3.18 9.47 -12.81
C GLU A 107 -3.43 10.63 -11.84
N ARG A 108 -4.41 10.50 -10.94
CA ARG A 108 -4.69 11.51 -9.90
C ARG A 108 -3.47 11.81 -9.03
N HIS A 109 -2.76 10.76 -8.58
CA HIS A 109 -1.57 10.92 -7.75
C HIS A 109 -0.35 11.43 -8.53
N ARG A 110 -0.33 11.25 -9.86
CA ARG A 110 0.68 11.85 -10.73
C ARG A 110 0.45 13.35 -10.88
N SER A 111 -0.79 13.78 -11.15
CA SER A 111 -1.14 15.20 -11.36
C SER A 111 -1.01 16.04 -10.09
N ALA A 112 -1.42 15.51 -8.93
CA ALA A 112 -1.31 16.23 -7.65
C ALA A 112 0.14 16.55 -7.23
N ALA A 113 1.13 15.88 -7.81
CA ALA A 113 2.55 16.19 -7.56
C ALA A 113 3.09 17.30 -8.47
N SER A 114 2.43 17.57 -9.60
CA SER A 114 2.83 18.61 -10.55
C SER A 114 2.27 19.99 -10.18
N GLU A 115 1.23 20.06 -9.34
CA GLU A 115 0.62 21.31 -8.87
C GLU A 115 1.33 21.91 -7.63
N THR A 116 2.30 21.19 -7.06
CA THR A 116 3.05 21.61 -5.87
C THR A 116 4.51 21.98 -6.17
N ALA A 117 4.88 22.09 -7.45
CA ALA A 117 6.23 22.40 -7.92
C ALA A 117 6.40 23.86 -8.33
#